data_AF-A0A6B0YEV0-F1
#
_entry.id   AF-A0A6B0YEV0-F1
#
_cell.length_a   1.000
_cell.length_b   1.000
_cell.length_c   1.000
_cell.angle_alpha   90.00
_cell.angle_beta   90.00
_cell.angle_gamma   90.00
#
_symmetry.space_group_name_H-M   'P 1'
#
loop_
_entity.id
_entity.type
_entity.pdbx_description
1 polymer ?
#
loop_
_entity_poly.entity_id
_entity_poly.type
_entity_poly.pdbx_seq_one_letter_code
_entity_poly.pdbx_strand_id
1 'polypeptide(L)'
;MAHAGAADAQNDFAVAFNAYHDAMERSHYVEAVAHAERARRLGEEIYDDARVIATLTYNHGYALAMLGVNRQAVRVLKETRKLMRQAYGPDSAELFRTEMALLNTVPEDEARGQLTRVLQLASQHLAEDGEAMAELKLNGGMRVWWDRRAEGLLGEAAETFARLGETEREARAEFWIGKIHLGRDRYAQAVESMTTVVELLPDDNRTALMARANLVEAYERLGDSDRATEHCLAIGKTVPWTGTADYQPLFKEAPVVPRGAIIRNAAKVFVVLEFTVDEMGFVLDPVVVKSNPGTPAVGTRSEFIRSFHAAAIDAAKEFRYAPRFVDGQPVAVEGVRNRIVFRRRD
;
A
#
# COMPACT_ATOMS: atom_id res chain seq x y z
N MET A 1 -35.08 41.92 19.17
CA MET A 1 -34.10 41.69 18.07
C MET A 1 -33.04 40.66 18.44
N ALA A 2 -32.47 40.65 19.66
CA ALA A 2 -31.48 39.63 20.07
C ALA A 2 -31.98 38.17 20.03
N HIS A 3 -33.26 37.92 20.36
CA HIS A 3 -33.82 36.55 20.33
C HIS A 3 -34.05 35.98 18.92
N ALA A 4 -34.22 36.82 17.89
CA ALA A 4 -34.41 36.34 16.51
C ALA A 4 -33.07 35.88 15.90
N GLY A 5 -31.98 36.64 16.13
CA GLY A 5 -30.65 36.29 15.62
C GLY A 5 -30.06 35.01 16.24
N ALA A 6 -30.35 34.74 17.52
CA ALA A 6 -29.91 33.51 18.17
C ALA A 6 -30.64 32.25 17.63
N ALA A 7 -31.95 32.37 17.35
CA ALA A 7 -32.73 31.29 16.77
C ALA A 7 -32.28 30.94 15.34
N ASP A 8 -31.96 31.95 14.54
CA ASP A 8 -31.44 31.77 13.17
C ASP A 8 -30.06 31.11 13.17
N ALA A 9 -29.15 31.53 14.06
CA ALA A 9 -27.81 30.94 14.18
C ALA A 9 -27.86 29.46 14.59
N GLN A 10 -28.77 29.11 15.50
CA GLN A 10 -28.95 27.74 15.97
C GLN A 10 -29.54 26.83 14.89
N ASN A 11 -30.45 27.36 14.06
CA ASN A 11 -30.95 26.66 12.88
C ASN A 11 -29.85 26.46 11.83
N ASP A 12 -29.07 27.50 11.54
CA ASP A 12 -27.94 27.44 10.61
C ASP A 12 -26.88 26.40 11.03
N PHE A 13 -26.61 26.32 12.34
CA PHE A 13 -25.73 25.28 12.90
C PHE A 13 -26.30 23.89 12.64
N ALA A 14 -27.58 23.66 12.96
CA ALA A 14 -28.22 22.35 12.77
C ALA A 14 -28.21 21.92 11.30
N VAL A 15 -28.48 22.85 10.37
CA VAL A 15 -28.39 22.59 8.93
C VAL A 15 -26.97 22.19 8.52
N ALA A 16 -25.94 22.94 8.95
CA ALA A 16 -24.56 22.63 8.62
C ALA A 16 -24.10 21.29 9.22
N PHE A 17 -24.49 21.01 10.46
CA PHE A 17 -24.14 19.77 11.16
C PHE A 17 -24.76 18.54 10.50
N ASN A 18 -26.05 18.59 10.15
CA ASN A 18 -26.72 17.49 9.45
C ASN A 18 -26.15 17.29 8.04
N ALA A 19 -25.89 18.38 7.31
CA ALA A 19 -25.28 18.30 5.98
C ALA A 19 -23.86 17.69 6.02
N TYR A 20 -23.10 17.92 7.09
CA TYR A 20 -21.83 17.23 7.31
C TYR A 20 -22.03 15.72 7.43
N HIS A 21 -22.97 15.26 8.26
CA HIS A 21 -23.22 13.83 8.43
C HIS A 21 -23.70 13.16 7.14
N ASP A 22 -24.66 13.77 6.44
CA ASP A 22 -25.15 13.30 5.14
C ASP A 22 -24.01 13.18 4.11
N ALA A 23 -23.12 14.18 4.06
CA ALA A 23 -21.99 14.18 3.14
C ALA A 23 -20.95 13.10 3.52
N MET A 24 -20.71 12.87 4.81
CA MET A 24 -19.81 11.79 5.28
C MET A 24 -20.35 10.41 4.93
N GLU A 25 -21.63 10.15 5.16
CA GLU A 25 -22.28 8.89 4.82
C GLU A 25 -22.22 8.59 3.32
N ARG A 26 -22.34 9.63 2.48
CA ARG A 26 -22.23 9.54 1.02
C ARG A 26 -20.79 9.61 0.50
N SER A 27 -19.80 9.71 1.38
CA SER A 27 -18.37 9.89 1.02
C SER A 27 -18.10 11.14 0.16
N HIS A 28 -18.95 12.18 0.26
CA HIS A 28 -18.78 13.47 -0.41
C HIS A 28 -17.83 14.37 0.39
N TYR A 29 -16.56 13.98 0.50
CA TYR A 29 -15.64 14.58 1.48
C TYR A 29 -15.36 16.07 1.26
N VAL A 30 -15.45 16.57 0.02
CA VAL A 30 -15.32 18.02 -0.26
C VAL A 30 -16.44 18.81 0.40
N GLU A 31 -17.68 18.35 0.23
CA GLU A 31 -18.87 18.94 0.86
C GLU A 31 -18.81 18.77 2.38
N ALA A 32 -18.43 17.58 2.85
CA ALA A 32 -18.30 17.29 4.28
C ALA A 32 -17.32 18.23 4.98
N VAL A 33 -16.18 18.55 4.36
CA VAL A 33 -15.21 19.52 4.91
C VAL A 33 -15.85 20.91 5.04
N ALA A 34 -16.52 21.39 3.99
CA ALA A 34 -17.16 22.71 4.01
C ALA A 34 -18.26 22.80 5.09
N HIS A 35 -19.09 21.75 5.20
CA HIS A 35 -20.14 21.68 6.22
C HIS A 35 -19.58 21.54 7.64
N ALA A 36 -18.54 20.73 7.85
CA ALA A 36 -17.91 20.58 9.15
C ALA A 36 -17.21 21.87 9.60
N GLU A 37 -16.53 22.58 8.69
CA GLU A 37 -15.93 23.88 8.99
C GLU A 37 -17.01 24.89 9.40
N ARG A 38 -18.11 24.97 8.63
CA ARG A 38 -19.23 25.86 8.94
C ARG A 38 -19.88 25.52 10.29
N ALA A 39 -20.15 24.24 10.54
CA ALA A 39 -20.73 23.78 11.80
C ALA A 39 -19.81 24.09 12.98
N ARG A 40 -18.49 23.93 12.83
CA ARG A 40 -17.51 24.31 13.86
C ARG A 40 -17.55 25.79 14.18
N ARG A 41 -17.48 26.66 13.15
CA ARG A 41 -17.51 28.13 13.35
C ARG A 41 -18.80 28.57 14.06
N LEU A 42 -19.95 28.11 13.58
CA LEU A 42 -21.24 28.45 14.20
C LEU A 42 -21.35 27.89 15.62
N GLY A 43 -20.86 26.67 15.86
CA GLY A 43 -20.88 26.06 17.18
C GLY A 43 -20.01 26.79 18.19
N GLU A 44 -18.85 27.31 17.78
CA GLU A 44 -17.96 28.16 18.60
C GLU A 44 -18.59 29.50 18.99
N GLU A 45 -19.53 30.01 18.20
CA GLU A 45 -20.26 31.25 18.49
C GLU A 45 -21.46 31.03 19.45
N ILE A 46 -22.09 29.86 19.38
CA ILE A 46 -23.37 29.59 20.04
C ILE A 46 -23.21 28.77 21.33
N TYR A 47 -22.21 27.90 21.41
CA TYR A 47 -22.01 26.98 22.53
C TYR A 47 -20.75 27.33 23.32
N ASP A 48 -20.93 27.55 24.64
CA ASP A 48 -19.84 27.64 25.61
C ASP A 48 -19.64 26.29 26.33
N ASP A 49 -19.46 25.22 25.55
CA ASP A 49 -19.24 23.86 26.05
C ASP A 49 -18.00 23.24 25.40
N ALA A 50 -16.97 22.99 26.21
CA ALA A 50 -15.69 22.44 25.75
C ALA A 50 -15.84 21.09 25.03
N ARG A 51 -16.82 20.25 25.40
CA ARG A 51 -17.08 18.96 24.74
C ARG A 51 -17.68 19.17 23.36
N VAL A 52 -18.60 20.12 23.21
CA VAL A 52 -19.17 20.49 21.90
C VAL A 52 -18.08 21.01 20.98
N ILE A 53 -17.24 21.95 21.44
CA ILE A 53 -16.15 22.51 20.64
C ILE A 53 -15.14 21.44 20.24
N ALA A 54 -14.77 20.54 21.17
CA ALA A 54 -13.87 19.43 20.87
C ALA A 54 -14.44 18.50 19.78
N THR A 55 -15.71 18.13 19.89
CA THR A 55 -16.39 17.25 18.91
C THR A 55 -16.48 17.90 17.52
N LEU A 56 -16.84 19.18 17.44
CA LEU A 56 -16.92 19.89 16.16
C LEU A 56 -15.54 20.05 15.50
N THR A 57 -14.51 20.26 16.32
CA THR A 57 -13.12 20.31 15.84
C THR A 57 -12.66 18.95 15.32
N TYR A 58 -13.01 17.86 16.01
CA TYR A 58 -12.77 16.50 15.53
C TYR A 58 -13.45 16.24 14.19
N ASN A 59 -14.74 16.56 14.06
CA ASN A 59 -15.50 16.34 12.83
C ASN A 59 -14.85 17.04 11.63
N HIS A 60 -14.41 18.28 11.81
CA HIS A 60 -13.69 19.04 10.78
C HIS A 60 -12.32 18.41 10.45
N GLY A 61 -11.52 18.08 11.47
CA GLY A 61 -10.21 17.44 11.27
C GLY A 61 -10.31 16.07 10.60
N TYR A 62 -11.33 15.29 10.96
CA TYR A 62 -11.60 13.98 10.39
C TYR A 62 -12.09 14.07 8.94
N ALA A 63 -12.99 15.01 8.62
CA ALA A 63 -13.40 15.25 7.24
C ALA A 63 -12.22 15.62 6.34
N LEU A 64 -11.30 16.46 6.84
CA LEU A 64 -10.06 16.81 6.13
C LEU A 64 -9.16 15.59 5.91
N ALA A 65 -9.08 14.67 6.88
CA ALA A 65 -8.33 13.43 6.77
C ALA A 65 -8.92 12.51 5.70
N MET A 66 -10.25 12.34 5.70
CA MET A 66 -10.95 11.52 4.70
C MET A 66 -10.84 12.10 3.28
N LEU A 67 -10.81 13.43 3.15
CA LEU A 67 -10.54 14.09 1.87
C LEU A 67 -9.07 13.93 1.39
N GLY A 68 -8.15 13.52 2.26
CA GLY A 68 -6.73 13.39 1.95
C GLY A 68 -5.93 14.70 2.06
N VAL A 69 -6.49 15.75 2.70
CA VAL A 69 -5.82 17.03 2.93
C VAL A 69 -4.93 16.95 4.19
N ASN A 70 -4.02 15.98 4.20
CA ASN A 70 -3.32 15.50 5.41
C ASN A 70 -2.62 16.61 6.21
N ARG A 71 -1.98 17.57 5.54
CA ARG A 71 -1.31 18.69 6.24
C ARG A 71 -2.28 19.56 7.04
N GLN A 72 -3.49 19.78 6.53
CA GLN A 72 -4.52 20.54 7.24
C GLN A 72 -5.16 19.67 8.32
N ALA A 73 -5.52 18.43 7.98
CA ALA A 73 -6.08 17.45 8.90
C ALA A 73 -5.20 17.25 10.14
N VAL A 74 -3.88 17.04 9.97
CA VAL A 74 -2.94 16.87 11.09
C VAL A 74 -2.93 18.08 12.02
N ARG A 75 -3.01 19.31 11.47
CA ARG A 75 -3.07 20.51 12.31
C ARG A 75 -4.35 20.54 13.16
N VAL A 76 -5.50 20.34 12.52
CA VAL A 76 -6.81 20.36 13.20
C VAL A 76 -6.96 19.19 14.18
N LEU A 77 -6.46 18.00 13.84
CA LEU A 77 -6.49 16.84 14.72
C LEU A 77 -5.52 16.95 15.90
N LYS A 78 -4.36 17.62 15.74
CA LYS A 78 -3.47 17.94 16.87
C LYS A 78 -4.10 18.95 17.84
N GLU A 79 -4.88 19.89 17.32
CA GLU A 79 -5.73 20.78 18.15
C GLU A 79 -6.84 19.99 18.85
N THR A 80 -7.55 19.14 18.10
CA THR A 80 -8.59 18.24 18.62
C THR A 80 -8.06 17.40 19.78
N ARG A 81 -6.85 16.83 19.68
CA ARG A 81 -6.20 16.10 20.78
C ARG A 81 -6.15 16.91 22.06
N LYS A 82 -5.76 18.19 21.98
CA LYS A 82 -5.67 19.08 23.14
C LYS A 82 -7.06 19.30 23.74
N LEU A 83 -8.06 19.58 22.90
CA LEU A 83 -9.43 19.83 23.32
C LEU A 83 -10.08 18.58 23.93
N MET A 84 -9.96 17.42 23.29
CA MET A 84 -10.49 16.15 23.78
C MET A 84 -9.88 15.77 25.13
N ARG A 85 -8.56 15.93 25.29
CA ARG A 85 -7.89 15.70 26.57
C ARG A 85 -8.40 16.60 27.68
N GLN A 86 -8.71 17.87 27.38
CA GLN A 86 -9.24 18.82 28.35
C GLN A 86 -10.71 18.56 28.70
N ALA A 87 -11.52 18.19 27.71
CA ALA A 87 -12.97 18.06 27.86
C ALA A 87 -13.43 16.69 28.40
N TYR A 88 -12.71 15.61 28.06
CA TYR A 88 -13.06 14.23 28.39
C TYR A 88 -12.00 13.50 29.24
N GLY A 89 -10.78 14.04 29.31
CA GLY A 89 -9.67 13.45 30.06
C GLY A 89 -8.66 12.68 29.19
N PRO A 90 -7.50 12.32 29.77
CA PRO A 90 -6.36 11.73 29.06
C PRO A 90 -6.54 10.27 28.62
N ASP A 91 -7.55 9.57 29.15
CA ASP A 91 -7.84 8.15 28.90
C ASP A 91 -9.29 7.99 28.39
N SER A 92 -9.77 8.96 27.60
CA SER A 92 -11.14 8.97 27.08
C SER A 92 -11.25 8.24 25.74
N ALA A 93 -12.41 7.64 25.48
CA ALA A 93 -12.71 7.00 24.19
C ALA A 93 -12.66 8.02 23.03
N GLU A 94 -13.06 9.27 23.29
CA GLU A 94 -13.00 10.38 22.34
C GLU A 94 -11.55 10.74 21.98
N LEU A 95 -10.65 10.75 22.97
CA LEU A 95 -9.23 10.94 22.72
C LEU A 95 -8.66 9.76 21.94
N PHE A 96 -9.01 8.52 22.29
CA PHE A 96 -8.60 7.33 21.54
C PHE A 96 -8.99 7.41 20.06
N ARG A 97 -10.23 7.80 19.73
CA ARG A 97 -10.68 8.02 18.33
C ARG A 97 -9.87 9.10 17.62
N THR A 98 -9.48 10.15 18.34
CA THR A 98 -8.64 11.23 17.79
C THR A 98 -7.22 10.74 17.49
N GLU A 99 -6.63 9.94 18.39
CA GLU A 99 -5.30 9.36 18.20
C GLU A 99 -5.29 8.34 17.04
N MET A 100 -6.38 7.59 16.85
CA MET A 100 -6.59 6.72 15.68
C MET A 100 -6.62 7.50 14.37
N ALA A 101 -7.40 8.59 14.30
CA ALA A 101 -7.43 9.46 13.12
C ALA A 101 -6.05 10.04 12.82
N LEU A 102 -5.30 10.44 13.86
CA LEU A 102 -3.92 10.92 13.70
C LEU A 102 -3.00 9.83 13.16
N LEU A 103 -3.06 8.59 13.64
CA LEU A 103 -2.20 7.49 13.16
C LEU A 103 -2.28 7.32 11.64
N ASN A 104 -3.48 7.43 11.08
CA ASN A 104 -3.71 7.28 9.64
C ASN A 104 -3.31 8.52 8.83
N THR A 105 -3.08 9.66 9.47
CA THR A 105 -2.95 10.97 8.77
C THR A 105 -1.57 11.62 8.96
N VAL A 106 -0.89 11.36 10.09
CA VAL A 106 0.42 11.96 10.37
C VAL A 106 1.46 11.56 9.32
N PRO A 107 2.51 12.37 9.11
CA PRO A 107 3.68 11.98 8.31
C PRO A 107 4.33 10.68 8.80
N GLU A 108 5.07 10.02 7.90
CA GLU A 108 5.72 8.72 8.15
C GLU A 108 6.65 8.73 9.37
N ASP A 109 7.45 9.79 9.52
CA ASP A 109 8.39 9.98 10.63
C ASP A 109 7.70 10.14 12.00
N GLU A 110 6.46 10.63 12.03
CA GLU A 110 5.66 10.74 13.25
C GLU A 110 4.86 9.45 13.58
N ALA A 111 4.61 8.59 12.59
CA ALA A 111 3.70 7.45 12.70
C ALA A 111 4.09 6.46 13.80
N ARG A 112 5.40 6.21 13.99
CA ARG A 112 5.92 5.35 15.06
C ARG A 112 5.48 5.82 16.45
N GLY A 113 5.66 7.12 16.72
CA GLY A 113 5.31 7.72 18.01
C GLY A 113 3.81 7.80 18.21
N GLN A 114 3.07 8.02 17.12
CA GLN A 114 1.63 8.03 17.11
C GLN A 114 1.04 6.65 17.45
N LEU A 115 1.57 5.57 16.84
CA LEU A 115 1.14 4.21 17.12
C LEU A 115 1.35 3.83 18.60
N THR A 116 2.47 4.25 19.20
CA THR A 116 2.71 4.01 20.64
C THR A 116 1.62 4.62 21.51
N ARG A 117 1.16 5.84 21.21
CA ARG A 117 0.07 6.49 21.95
C ARG A 117 -1.25 5.76 21.78
N VAL A 118 -1.55 5.35 20.56
CA VAL A 118 -2.78 4.61 20.24
C VAL A 118 -2.82 3.27 20.97
N LEU A 119 -1.73 2.49 20.94
CA LEU A 119 -1.65 1.20 21.64
C LEU A 119 -1.78 1.37 23.16
N GLN A 120 -1.18 2.43 23.72
CA GLN A 120 -1.29 2.74 25.16
C GLN A 120 -2.73 3.04 25.59
N LEU A 121 -3.48 3.80 24.80
CA LEU A 121 -4.90 4.06 25.08
C LEU A 121 -5.76 2.83 24.82
N ALA A 122 -5.46 2.09 23.76
CA ALA A 122 -6.20 0.89 23.40
C ALA A 122 -6.15 -0.17 24.51
N SER A 123 -5.00 -0.36 25.16
CA SER A 123 -4.87 -1.35 26.24
C SER A 123 -5.69 -1.01 27.50
N GLN A 124 -6.18 0.22 27.63
CA GLN A 124 -7.08 0.62 28.72
C GLN A 124 -8.55 0.33 28.40
N HIS A 125 -8.91 0.18 27.12
CA HIS A 125 -10.29 0.14 26.64
C HIS A 125 -10.66 -1.15 25.91
N LEU A 126 -9.69 -1.85 25.35
CA LEU A 126 -9.88 -3.04 24.53
C LEU A 126 -9.25 -4.26 25.21
N ALA A 127 -9.91 -5.41 25.08
CA ALA A 127 -9.31 -6.68 25.47
C ALA A 127 -8.10 -6.96 24.57
N GLU A 128 -6.98 -7.35 25.19
CA GLU A 128 -5.71 -7.63 24.49
C GLU A 128 -5.87 -8.69 23.39
N ASP A 129 -6.67 -9.71 23.67
CA ASP A 129 -6.99 -10.83 22.79
C ASP A 129 -8.29 -10.65 21.99
N GLY A 130 -8.86 -9.44 22.01
CA GLY A 130 -10.12 -9.12 21.34
C GLY A 130 -9.94 -8.70 19.88
N GLU A 131 -10.97 -8.92 19.06
CA GLU A 131 -10.99 -8.56 17.63
C GLU A 131 -10.62 -7.09 17.37
N ALA A 132 -11.12 -6.17 18.20
CA ALA A 132 -10.83 -4.74 18.05
C ALA A 132 -9.34 -4.40 18.26
N MET A 133 -8.67 -5.10 19.19
CA MET A 133 -7.23 -4.95 19.39
C MET A 133 -6.45 -5.57 18.23
N ALA A 134 -6.88 -6.73 17.71
CA ALA A 134 -6.28 -7.34 16.53
C ALA A 134 -6.39 -6.45 15.28
N GLU A 135 -7.55 -5.84 15.04
CA GLU A 135 -7.75 -4.90 13.93
C GLU A 135 -6.88 -3.65 14.08
N LEU A 136 -6.69 -3.17 15.31
CA LEU A 136 -5.74 -2.09 15.60
C LEU A 136 -4.30 -2.49 15.29
N LYS A 137 -3.87 -3.67 15.75
CA LYS A 137 -2.51 -4.20 15.52
C LYS A 137 -2.25 -4.42 14.04
N LEU A 138 -3.23 -4.92 13.28
CA LEU A 138 -3.18 -5.09 11.84
C LEU A 138 -2.99 -3.74 11.11
N ASN A 139 -3.91 -2.80 11.33
CA ASN A 139 -3.83 -1.49 10.67
C ASN A 139 -2.60 -0.69 11.10
N GLY A 140 -2.24 -0.77 12.39
CA GLY A 140 -1.03 -0.15 12.94
C GLY A 140 0.23 -0.74 12.34
N GLY A 141 0.36 -2.07 12.29
CA GLY A 141 1.49 -2.77 11.68
C GLY A 141 1.66 -2.45 10.20
N MET A 142 0.57 -2.43 9.43
CA MET A 142 0.57 -1.97 8.03
C MET A 142 1.04 -0.52 7.90
N ARG A 143 0.52 0.36 8.77
CA ARG A 143 0.83 1.79 8.75
C ARG A 143 2.31 2.07 9.03
N VAL A 144 2.98 1.23 9.81
CA VAL A 144 4.40 1.36 10.16
C VAL A 144 5.25 0.17 9.71
N TRP A 145 4.96 -0.41 8.54
CA TRP A 145 5.61 -1.64 8.06
C TRP A 145 7.15 -1.65 8.08
N TRP A 146 7.80 -0.48 7.96
CA TRP A 146 9.26 -0.33 8.07
C TRP A 146 9.79 -0.44 9.52
N ASP A 147 8.92 -0.25 10.51
CA ASP A 147 9.25 -0.35 11.92
C ASP A 147 9.52 -1.80 12.34
N ARG A 148 10.48 -1.98 13.25
CA ARG A 148 10.82 -3.32 13.77
C ARG A 148 9.67 -3.99 14.51
N ARG A 149 8.71 -3.23 15.05
CA ARG A 149 7.55 -3.77 15.77
C ARG A 149 6.43 -4.26 14.86
N ALA A 150 6.40 -3.85 13.59
CA ALA A 150 5.29 -4.15 12.69
C ALA A 150 5.09 -5.66 12.52
N GLU A 151 6.18 -6.41 12.36
CA GLU A 151 6.16 -7.87 12.23
C GLU A 151 5.47 -8.55 13.42
N GLY A 152 5.80 -8.15 14.66
CA GLY A 152 5.16 -8.69 15.87
C GLY A 152 3.68 -8.31 15.99
N LEU A 153 3.33 -7.06 15.73
CA LEU A 153 1.93 -6.60 15.76
C LEU A 153 1.06 -7.35 14.75
N LEU A 154 1.57 -7.54 13.53
CA LEU A 154 0.87 -8.29 12.49
C LEU A 154 0.73 -9.77 12.88
N GLY A 155 1.75 -10.38 13.47
CA GLY A 155 1.70 -11.76 13.94
C GLY A 155 0.65 -11.97 15.04
N GLU A 156 0.64 -11.11 16.06
CA GLU A 156 -0.37 -11.14 17.12
C GLU A 156 -1.80 -10.95 16.58
N ALA A 157 -1.95 -10.11 15.54
CA ALA A 157 -3.22 -9.94 14.85
C ALA A 157 -3.62 -11.19 14.07
N ALA A 158 -2.69 -11.80 13.31
CA ALA A 158 -2.93 -13.02 12.55
C ALA A 158 -3.37 -14.17 13.47
N GLU A 159 -2.67 -14.40 14.57
CA GLU A 159 -3.02 -15.42 15.58
C GLU A 159 -4.41 -15.20 16.17
N THR A 160 -4.78 -13.94 16.44
CA THR A 160 -6.11 -13.61 16.95
C THR A 160 -7.18 -13.88 15.89
N PHE A 161 -6.97 -13.46 14.65
CA PHE A 161 -7.93 -13.70 13.57
C PHE A 161 -8.09 -15.20 13.25
N ALA A 162 -7.00 -15.96 13.25
CA ALA A 162 -7.03 -17.41 13.09
C ALA A 162 -7.92 -18.08 14.15
N ARG A 163 -7.74 -17.70 15.42
CA ARG A 163 -8.55 -18.21 16.54
C ARG A 163 -10.03 -17.81 16.43
N LEU A 164 -10.33 -16.65 15.86
CA LEU A 164 -11.70 -16.17 15.63
C LEU A 164 -12.33 -16.74 14.35
N GLY A 165 -11.57 -17.42 13.49
CA GLY A 165 -12.04 -17.90 12.19
C GLY A 165 -12.16 -16.79 11.12
N GLU A 166 -11.44 -15.68 11.31
CA GLU A 166 -11.48 -14.48 10.45
C GLU A 166 -10.44 -14.58 9.33
N THR A 167 -10.61 -15.57 8.46
CA THR A 167 -9.65 -16.01 7.43
C THR A 167 -9.14 -14.87 6.53
N GLU A 168 -10.01 -13.95 6.08
CA GLU A 168 -9.58 -12.83 5.23
C GLU A 168 -8.66 -11.84 5.96
N ARG A 169 -8.89 -11.64 7.27
CA ARG A 169 -8.12 -10.70 8.08
C ARG A 169 -6.79 -11.32 8.51
N GLU A 170 -6.79 -12.62 8.82
CA GLU A 170 -5.59 -13.42 9.00
C GLU A 170 -4.70 -13.36 7.74
N ALA A 171 -5.25 -13.68 6.58
CA ALA A 171 -4.52 -13.63 5.31
C ALA A 171 -4.00 -12.22 5.00
N ARG A 172 -4.75 -11.17 5.36
CA ARG A 172 -4.27 -9.79 5.22
C ARG A 172 -3.06 -9.51 6.12
N ALA A 173 -3.05 -10.00 7.36
CA ALA A 173 -1.92 -9.86 8.26
C ALA A 173 -0.69 -10.60 7.72
N GLU A 174 -0.83 -11.87 7.34
CA GLU A 174 0.23 -12.70 6.76
C GLU A 174 0.80 -12.11 5.47
N PHE A 175 -0.05 -11.55 4.61
CA PHE A 175 0.40 -10.87 3.40
C PHE A 175 1.39 -9.74 3.73
N TRP A 176 1.10 -8.91 4.73
CA TRP A 176 1.98 -7.83 5.14
C TRP A 176 3.24 -8.31 5.86
N ILE A 177 3.17 -9.40 6.64
CA ILE A 177 4.35 -10.05 7.21
C ILE A 177 5.28 -10.50 6.08
N GLY A 178 4.76 -11.21 5.08
CA GLY A 178 5.55 -11.64 3.93
C GLY A 178 6.12 -10.47 3.11
N LYS A 179 5.39 -9.34 2.97
CA LYS A 179 5.94 -8.11 2.35
C LYS A 179 7.10 -7.53 3.16
N ILE A 180 7.02 -7.55 4.49
CA ILE A 180 8.12 -7.11 5.37
C ILE A 180 9.34 -8.03 5.21
N HIS A 181 9.13 -9.34 5.11
CA HIS A 181 10.22 -10.29 4.87
C HIS A 181 10.88 -10.10 3.50
N LEU A 182 10.10 -9.92 2.43
CA LEU A 182 10.62 -9.59 1.10
C LEU A 182 11.48 -8.32 1.12
N GLY A 183 10.97 -7.25 1.72
CA GLY A 183 11.70 -5.97 1.83
C GLY A 183 12.97 -6.03 2.70
N ARG A 184 13.19 -7.15 3.41
CA ARG A 184 14.38 -7.42 4.23
C ARG A 184 15.22 -8.58 3.67
N ASP A 185 14.97 -8.99 2.43
CA ASP A 185 15.62 -10.13 1.75
C ASP A 185 15.51 -11.47 2.51
N ARG A 186 14.48 -11.62 3.34
CA ARG A 186 14.16 -12.83 4.10
C ARG A 186 13.25 -13.74 3.28
N TYR A 187 13.73 -14.19 2.12
CA TYR A 187 12.88 -14.86 1.14
C TYR A 187 12.26 -16.17 1.64
N ALA A 188 12.96 -16.93 2.48
CA ALA A 188 12.41 -18.16 3.07
C ALA A 188 11.19 -17.88 3.97
N GLN A 189 11.26 -16.89 4.86
CA GLN A 189 10.11 -16.50 5.68
C GLN A 189 9.00 -15.85 4.86
N ALA A 190 9.35 -15.10 3.81
CA ALA A 190 8.35 -14.58 2.88
C ALA A 190 7.55 -15.70 2.19
N VAL A 191 8.21 -16.82 1.85
CA VAL A 191 7.54 -18.01 1.30
C VAL A 191 6.54 -18.58 2.30
N GLU A 192 6.92 -18.74 3.58
CA GLU A 192 6.02 -19.25 4.63
C GLU A 192 4.75 -18.40 4.71
N SER A 193 4.88 -17.09 4.98
CA SER A 193 3.71 -16.21 5.09
C SER A 193 2.87 -16.13 3.81
N MET A 194 3.50 -16.01 2.63
CA MET A 194 2.74 -15.93 1.37
C MET A 194 2.06 -17.26 1.01
N THR A 195 2.60 -18.40 1.46
CA THR A 195 1.96 -19.71 1.33
C THR A 195 0.68 -19.76 2.16
N THR A 196 0.74 -19.33 3.42
CA THR A 196 -0.45 -19.21 4.28
C THR A 196 -1.54 -18.36 3.62
N VAL A 197 -1.18 -17.23 2.99
CA VAL A 197 -2.17 -16.39 2.27
C VAL A 197 -2.88 -17.14 1.14
N VAL A 198 -2.16 -17.91 0.33
CA VAL A 198 -2.76 -18.64 -0.80
C VAL A 198 -3.54 -19.88 -0.37
N GLU A 199 -3.27 -20.42 0.82
CA GLU A 199 -4.03 -21.52 1.42
C GLU A 199 -5.34 -21.03 2.06
N LEU A 200 -5.33 -19.84 2.65
CA LEU A 200 -6.50 -19.25 3.32
C LEU A 200 -7.53 -18.67 2.33
N LEU A 201 -7.10 -18.22 1.14
CA LEU A 201 -7.94 -17.45 0.23
C LEU A 201 -8.25 -18.20 -1.07
N PRO A 202 -9.41 -17.93 -1.71
CA PRO A 202 -9.71 -18.43 -3.04
C PRO A 202 -8.66 -18.04 -4.09
N ASP A 203 -8.46 -18.89 -5.10
CA ASP A 203 -7.45 -18.68 -6.15
C ASP A 203 -7.62 -17.37 -6.94
N ASP A 204 -8.85 -16.91 -7.12
CA ASP A 204 -9.21 -15.66 -7.81
C ASP A 204 -9.23 -14.44 -6.89
N ASN A 205 -8.99 -14.63 -5.58
CA ASN A 205 -8.86 -13.52 -4.66
C ASN A 205 -7.66 -12.66 -5.03
N ARG A 206 -7.87 -11.34 -5.11
CA ARG A 206 -6.82 -10.39 -5.47
C ARG A 206 -5.58 -10.47 -4.56
N THR A 207 -5.77 -10.68 -3.27
CA THR A 207 -4.66 -10.82 -2.31
C THR A 207 -3.91 -12.13 -2.53
N ALA A 208 -4.60 -13.23 -2.82
CA ALA A 208 -3.99 -14.51 -3.18
C ALA A 208 -3.15 -14.38 -4.47
N LEU A 209 -3.67 -13.73 -5.52
CA LEU A 209 -2.92 -13.46 -6.75
C LEU A 209 -1.66 -12.62 -6.49
N MET A 210 -1.77 -11.59 -5.64
CA MET A 210 -0.61 -10.79 -5.22
C MET A 210 0.39 -11.61 -4.42
N ALA A 211 -0.07 -12.52 -3.55
CA ALA A 211 0.79 -13.43 -2.78
C ALA A 211 1.52 -14.43 -3.69
N ARG A 212 0.82 -15.00 -4.70
CA ARG A 212 1.44 -15.85 -5.73
C ARG A 212 2.54 -15.09 -6.48
N ALA A 213 2.32 -13.83 -6.86
CA ALA A 213 3.35 -13.04 -7.53
C ALA A 213 4.57 -12.79 -6.64
N ASN A 214 4.35 -12.53 -5.34
CA ASN A 214 5.42 -12.42 -4.34
C ASN A 214 6.15 -13.76 -4.13
N LEU A 215 5.46 -14.91 -4.24
CA LEU A 215 6.08 -16.25 -4.19
C LEU A 215 6.97 -16.51 -5.41
N VAL A 216 6.58 -16.06 -6.61
CA VAL A 216 7.46 -16.11 -7.79
C VAL A 216 8.76 -15.37 -7.49
N GLU A 217 8.69 -14.14 -6.99
CA GLU A 217 9.90 -13.38 -6.61
C GLU A 217 10.73 -14.09 -5.54
N ALA A 218 10.10 -14.56 -4.46
CA ALA A 218 10.80 -15.21 -3.36
C ALA A 218 11.51 -16.51 -3.80
N TYR A 219 10.85 -17.35 -4.62
CA TYR A 219 11.43 -18.60 -5.10
C TYR A 219 12.55 -18.37 -6.11
N GLU A 220 12.42 -17.41 -7.04
CA GLU A 220 13.53 -17.05 -7.95
C GLU A 220 14.75 -16.55 -7.17
N ARG A 221 14.53 -15.75 -6.11
CA ARG A 221 15.60 -15.28 -5.23
C ARG A 221 16.28 -16.40 -4.43
N LEU A 222 15.56 -17.50 -4.18
CA LEU A 222 16.09 -18.71 -3.56
C LEU A 222 16.71 -19.69 -4.57
N GLY A 223 16.63 -19.40 -5.87
CA GLY A 223 17.11 -20.27 -6.94
C GLY A 223 16.22 -21.48 -7.21
N ASP A 224 14.93 -21.40 -6.86
CA ASP A 224 13.94 -22.46 -7.02
C ASP A 224 12.92 -22.11 -8.11
N SER A 225 13.39 -22.08 -9.36
CA SER A 225 12.55 -21.66 -10.49
C SER A 225 11.40 -22.62 -10.78
N ASP A 226 11.48 -23.89 -10.36
CA ASP A 226 10.40 -24.88 -10.52
C ASP A 226 9.18 -24.47 -9.69
N ARG A 227 9.36 -24.20 -8.38
CA ARG A 227 8.26 -23.71 -7.53
C ARG A 227 7.77 -22.33 -7.93
N ALA A 228 8.65 -21.45 -8.40
CA ALA A 228 8.23 -20.17 -8.99
C ALA A 228 7.30 -20.37 -10.21
N THR A 229 7.57 -21.40 -11.03
CA THR A 229 6.75 -21.71 -12.21
C THR A 229 5.33 -22.13 -11.85
N GLU A 230 5.15 -22.89 -10.77
CA GLU A 230 3.83 -23.30 -10.30
C GLU A 230 2.93 -22.07 -10.03
N HIS A 231 3.49 -21.04 -9.40
CA HIS A 231 2.77 -19.79 -9.14
C HIS A 231 2.54 -18.96 -10.41
N CYS A 232 3.47 -18.96 -11.36
CA CYS A 232 3.27 -18.32 -12.68
C CYS A 232 2.06 -18.94 -13.40
N LEU A 233 2.01 -20.27 -13.47
CA LEU A 233 0.92 -21.04 -14.09
C LEU A 233 -0.42 -20.77 -13.39
N ALA A 234 -0.43 -20.79 -12.05
CA ALA A 234 -1.64 -20.51 -11.28
C ALA A 234 -2.20 -19.10 -11.58
N ILE A 235 -1.34 -18.08 -11.66
CA ILE A 235 -1.77 -16.73 -12.02
C ILE A 235 -2.27 -16.69 -13.47
N GLY A 236 -1.55 -17.31 -14.41
CA GLY A 236 -1.92 -17.32 -15.83
C GLY A 236 -3.27 -17.98 -16.11
N LYS A 237 -3.60 -19.02 -15.34
CA LYS A 237 -4.89 -19.72 -15.43
C LYS A 237 -6.05 -18.86 -14.94
N THR A 238 -5.80 -17.98 -13.97
CA THR A 238 -6.83 -17.20 -13.27
C THR A 238 -7.05 -15.82 -13.90
N VAL A 239 -5.97 -15.14 -14.33
CA VAL A 239 -6.03 -13.77 -14.82
C VAL A 239 -6.41 -13.75 -16.31
N PRO A 240 -7.47 -13.02 -16.72
CA PRO A 240 -7.85 -12.92 -18.13
C PRO A 240 -6.75 -12.29 -18.99
N TRP A 241 -6.55 -12.85 -20.18
CA TRP A 241 -5.63 -12.29 -21.17
C TRP A 241 -6.19 -10.99 -21.77
N THR A 242 -5.46 -9.88 -21.62
CA THR A 242 -5.84 -8.57 -22.17
C THR A 242 -4.98 -8.11 -23.35
N GLY A 243 -3.99 -8.91 -23.76
CA GLY A 243 -3.08 -8.59 -24.86
C GLY A 243 -1.66 -8.27 -24.38
N THR A 244 -0.73 -8.16 -25.33
CA THR A 244 0.70 -7.95 -25.04
C THR A 244 1.02 -6.54 -24.51
N ALA A 245 0.13 -5.57 -24.70
CA ALA A 245 0.33 -4.20 -24.23
C ALA A 245 0.35 -4.10 -22.69
N ASP A 246 -0.48 -4.90 -22.03
CA ASP A 246 -0.59 -4.94 -20.56
C ASP A 246 0.20 -6.10 -19.95
N TYR A 247 0.97 -6.84 -20.77
CA TYR A 247 1.64 -8.04 -20.32
C TYR A 247 2.94 -7.72 -19.57
N GLN A 248 2.88 -7.77 -18.23
CA GLN A 248 3.98 -7.42 -17.34
C GLN A 248 4.60 -8.67 -16.70
N PRO A 249 5.92 -8.66 -16.43
CA PRO A 249 6.59 -9.75 -15.74
C PRO A 249 6.18 -9.83 -14.26
N LEU A 250 6.10 -11.05 -13.75
CA LEU A 250 5.95 -11.37 -12.33
C LEU A 250 7.29 -11.25 -11.59
N PHE A 251 8.39 -11.61 -12.26
CA PHE A 251 9.75 -11.40 -11.75
C PHE A 251 10.61 -10.71 -12.82
N LYS A 252 11.32 -9.66 -12.40
CA LYS A 252 12.15 -8.83 -13.27
C LYS A 252 13.30 -8.22 -12.48
N GLU A 253 14.52 -8.61 -12.80
CA GLU A 253 15.71 -7.92 -12.29
C GLU A 253 16.27 -6.92 -13.30
N ALA A 254 16.50 -5.69 -12.85
CA ALA A 254 17.12 -4.68 -13.69
C ALA A 254 18.63 -4.97 -13.85
N PRO A 255 19.16 -4.99 -15.09
CA PRO A 255 20.59 -5.16 -15.30
C PRO A 255 21.38 -3.96 -14.76
N VAL A 256 22.60 -4.25 -14.30
CA VAL A 256 23.55 -3.23 -13.85
C VAL A 256 24.09 -2.47 -15.07
N VAL A 257 24.23 -1.17 -14.92
CA VAL A 257 24.89 -0.31 -15.91
C VAL A 257 26.28 -0.85 -16.27
N PRO A 258 26.56 -1.14 -17.55
CA PRO A 258 27.89 -1.53 -18.02
C PRO A 258 28.98 -0.53 -17.60
N ARG A 259 30.19 -1.04 -17.33
CA ARG A 259 31.34 -0.20 -16.91
C ARG A 259 31.63 0.89 -17.95
N GLY A 260 32.06 2.07 -17.48
CA GLY A 260 32.43 3.18 -18.35
C GLY A 260 31.25 3.97 -18.94
N ALA A 261 30.04 3.82 -18.40
CA ALA A 261 28.88 4.64 -18.78
C ALA A 261 28.76 5.91 -17.92
N ILE A 262 28.55 7.07 -18.54
CA ILE A 262 28.15 8.29 -17.85
C ILE A 262 26.63 8.41 -17.90
N ILE A 263 25.98 8.31 -16.72
CA ILE A 263 24.52 8.34 -16.60
C ILE A 263 24.06 9.52 -15.76
N ARG A 264 23.61 10.58 -16.44
CA ARG A 264 22.99 11.75 -15.82
C ARG A 264 21.54 11.50 -15.39
N ASN A 265 20.78 10.78 -16.21
CA ASN A 265 19.39 10.41 -15.93
C ASN A 265 19.18 8.93 -16.30
N ALA A 266 19.09 8.07 -15.29
CA ALA A 266 18.96 6.62 -15.48
C ALA A 266 17.67 6.23 -16.22
N ALA A 267 16.57 6.94 -16.01
CA ALA A 267 15.29 6.65 -16.67
C ALA A 267 15.33 6.86 -18.20
N LYS A 268 16.28 7.66 -18.70
CA LYS A 268 16.51 7.86 -20.13
C LYS A 268 17.41 6.79 -20.76
N VAL A 269 18.08 5.98 -19.96
CA VAL A 269 18.97 4.92 -20.42
C VAL A 269 18.20 3.60 -20.42
N PHE A 270 17.86 3.11 -21.61
CA PHE A 270 17.02 1.93 -21.75
C PHE A 270 17.33 1.09 -22.99
N VAL A 271 16.91 -0.16 -22.93
CA VAL A 271 16.78 -1.07 -24.06
C VAL A 271 15.33 -1.58 -24.07
N VAL A 272 14.70 -1.60 -25.25
CA VAL A 272 13.42 -2.27 -25.46
C VAL A 272 13.72 -3.55 -26.22
N LEU A 273 13.32 -4.67 -25.61
CA LEU A 273 13.40 -5.97 -26.23
C LEU A 273 12.01 -6.40 -26.72
N GLU A 274 12.00 -7.20 -27.77
CA GLU A 274 10.88 -8.02 -28.19
C GLU A 274 11.28 -9.50 -28.04
N PHE A 275 10.38 -10.33 -27.54
CA PHE A 275 10.63 -11.76 -27.29
C PHE A 275 9.33 -12.56 -27.29
N THR A 276 9.49 -13.88 -27.20
CA THR A 276 8.41 -14.83 -26.93
C THR A 276 8.42 -15.18 -25.45
N VAL A 277 7.24 -15.26 -24.84
CA VAL A 277 7.07 -15.91 -23.53
C VAL A 277 6.53 -17.31 -23.79
N ASP A 278 7.19 -18.34 -23.26
CA ASP A 278 6.77 -19.74 -23.46
C ASP A 278 5.61 -20.16 -22.54
N GLU A 279 5.18 -21.42 -22.67
CA GLU A 279 4.09 -22.02 -21.91
C GLU A 279 4.37 -22.09 -20.39
N MET A 280 5.64 -21.97 -19.98
CA MET A 280 6.10 -22.01 -18.60
C MET A 280 6.42 -20.60 -18.06
N GLY A 281 6.21 -19.56 -18.88
CA GLY A 281 6.42 -18.18 -18.51
C GLY A 281 7.87 -17.69 -18.61
N PHE A 282 8.75 -18.41 -19.31
CA PHE A 282 10.13 -18.00 -19.56
C PHE A 282 10.25 -17.20 -20.86
N VAL A 283 11.30 -16.39 -20.95
CA VAL A 283 11.61 -15.56 -22.11
C VAL A 283 12.49 -16.31 -23.11
N LEU A 284 12.03 -16.39 -24.36
CA LEU A 284 12.74 -16.98 -25.50
C LEU A 284 13.07 -15.93 -26.56
N ASP A 285 14.23 -16.10 -27.21
CA ASP A 285 14.71 -15.33 -28.35
C ASP A 285 14.60 -13.78 -28.23
N PRO A 286 15.07 -13.17 -27.12
CA PRO A 286 15.01 -11.73 -26.97
C PRO A 286 15.88 -10.99 -27.98
N VAL A 287 15.25 -10.09 -28.74
CA VAL A 287 15.88 -9.23 -29.74
C VAL A 287 15.70 -7.75 -29.41
N VAL A 288 16.72 -6.94 -29.70
CA VAL A 288 16.67 -5.49 -29.46
C VAL A 288 15.90 -4.81 -30.58
N VAL A 289 14.77 -4.18 -30.24
CA VAL A 289 13.96 -3.39 -31.20
C VAL A 289 14.17 -1.88 -31.07
N LYS A 290 14.60 -1.41 -29.90
CA LYS A 290 14.92 0.00 -29.66
C LYS A 290 15.91 0.13 -28.52
N SER A 291 16.82 1.08 -28.58
CA SER A 291 17.69 1.38 -27.44
C SER A 291 18.07 2.85 -27.40
N ASN A 292 18.31 3.35 -26.19
CA ASN A 292 18.94 4.63 -25.94
C ASN A 292 20.03 4.43 -24.88
N PRO A 293 21.16 3.82 -25.25
CA PRO A 293 22.28 3.67 -24.32
C PRO A 293 22.87 5.06 -24.05
N GLY A 294 23.29 5.30 -22.80
CA GLY A 294 23.83 6.58 -22.30
C GLY A 294 25.11 7.02 -23.02
N THR A 295 25.94 7.89 -22.43
CA THR A 295 27.17 8.34 -23.10
C THR A 295 28.36 7.47 -22.68
N PRO A 296 29.18 6.96 -23.61
CA PRO A 296 30.42 6.26 -23.26
C PRO A 296 31.43 7.23 -22.64
N ALA A 297 32.12 6.80 -21.58
CA ALA A 297 33.27 7.50 -21.04
C ALA A 297 34.57 7.12 -21.78
N VAL A 298 34.65 5.87 -22.25
CA VAL A 298 35.82 5.26 -22.91
C VAL A 298 35.33 4.23 -23.94
N GLY A 299 36.13 3.97 -24.99
CA GLY A 299 35.85 2.95 -26.01
C GLY A 299 34.98 3.44 -27.18
N THR A 300 34.69 2.55 -28.12
CA THR A 300 33.87 2.91 -29.29
C THR A 300 32.38 2.98 -28.94
N ARG A 301 31.63 3.83 -29.64
CA ARG A 301 30.17 3.91 -29.49
C ARG A 301 29.51 2.56 -29.74
N SER A 302 30.01 1.79 -30.70
CA SER A 302 29.46 0.48 -31.07
C SER A 302 29.66 -0.59 -30.00
N GLU A 303 30.85 -0.69 -29.40
CA GLU A 303 31.10 -1.61 -28.27
C GLU A 303 30.24 -1.25 -27.06
N PHE A 304 30.12 0.05 -26.79
CA PHE A 304 29.28 0.56 -25.71
C PHE A 304 27.81 0.20 -25.91
N ILE A 305 27.26 0.36 -27.12
CA ILE A 305 25.88 -0.03 -27.42
C ILE A 305 25.71 -1.54 -27.22
N ARG A 306 26.64 -2.35 -27.74
CA ARG A 306 26.59 -3.82 -27.62
C ARG A 306 26.59 -4.31 -26.18
N SER A 307 27.35 -3.67 -25.28
CA SER A 307 27.36 -4.08 -23.87
C SER A 307 26.02 -3.84 -23.17
N PHE A 308 25.30 -2.76 -23.50
CA PHE A 308 23.94 -2.54 -23.03
C PHE A 308 22.96 -3.54 -23.62
N HIS A 309 23.09 -3.85 -24.91
CA HIS A 309 22.23 -4.86 -25.57
C HIS A 309 22.41 -6.24 -24.94
N ALA A 310 23.65 -6.69 -24.78
CA ALA A 310 23.97 -7.97 -24.15
C ALA A 310 23.43 -8.04 -22.72
N ALA A 311 23.71 -7.03 -21.89
CA ALA A 311 23.22 -7.00 -20.51
C ALA A 311 21.68 -6.98 -20.41
N ALA A 312 20.99 -6.32 -21.33
CA ALA A 312 19.53 -6.34 -21.38
C ALA A 312 18.99 -7.72 -21.80
N ILE A 313 19.59 -8.34 -22.82
CA ILE A 313 19.25 -9.69 -23.31
C ILE A 313 19.45 -10.71 -22.19
N ASP A 314 20.59 -10.67 -21.51
CA ASP A 314 20.92 -11.60 -20.43
C ASP A 314 19.93 -11.44 -19.27
N ALA A 315 19.62 -10.22 -18.85
CA ALA A 315 18.63 -9.99 -17.80
C ALA A 315 17.22 -10.44 -18.20
N ALA A 316 16.82 -10.26 -19.46
CA ALA A 316 15.47 -10.63 -19.91
C ALA A 316 15.22 -12.13 -19.88
N LYS A 317 16.26 -12.96 -20.07
CA LYS A 317 16.15 -14.42 -19.97
C LYS A 317 15.74 -14.90 -18.57
N GLU A 318 16.03 -14.09 -17.55
CA GLU A 318 15.65 -14.36 -16.16
C GLU A 318 14.24 -13.85 -15.81
N PHE A 319 13.53 -13.18 -16.72
CA PHE A 319 12.19 -12.68 -16.42
C PHE A 319 11.19 -13.83 -16.35
N ARG A 320 10.27 -13.76 -15.39
CA ARG A 320 9.13 -14.69 -15.28
C ARG A 320 7.83 -13.97 -15.60
N TYR A 321 6.95 -14.63 -16.34
CA TYR A 321 5.62 -14.13 -16.71
C TYR A 321 4.55 -15.15 -16.34
N ALA A 322 3.32 -14.67 -16.10
CA ALA A 322 2.15 -15.54 -16.08
C ALA A 322 1.83 -15.98 -17.51
N PRO A 323 1.91 -17.28 -17.90
CA PRO A 323 1.66 -17.68 -19.28
C PRO A 323 0.19 -17.44 -19.66
N ARG A 324 -0.07 -17.26 -20.96
CA ARG A 324 -1.43 -17.15 -21.48
C ARG A 324 -2.08 -18.52 -21.53
N PHE A 325 -3.36 -18.60 -21.16
CA PHE A 325 -4.15 -19.83 -21.31
C PHE A 325 -5.17 -19.71 -22.46
N VAL A 326 -5.32 -20.79 -23.22
CA VAL A 326 -6.37 -20.99 -24.24
C VAL A 326 -6.93 -22.39 -24.04
N ASP A 327 -8.26 -22.50 -23.88
CA ASP A 327 -8.95 -23.78 -23.63
C ASP A 327 -8.35 -24.59 -22.46
N GLY A 328 -7.89 -23.90 -21.42
CA GLY A 328 -7.30 -24.50 -20.22
C GLY A 328 -5.86 -24.99 -20.37
N GLN A 329 -5.21 -24.75 -21.52
CA GLN A 329 -3.80 -25.08 -21.76
C GLN A 329 -2.95 -23.80 -21.86
N PRO A 330 -1.74 -23.79 -21.29
CA PRO A 330 -0.81 -22.68 -21.49
C PRO A 330 -0.31 -22.66 -22.94
N VAL A 331 -0.13 -21.47 -23.50
CA VAL A 331 0.35 -21.25 -24.87
C VAL A 331 1.42 -20.17 -24.89
N ALA A 332 2.41 -20.32 -25.78
CA ALA A 332 3.41 -19.30 -26.02
C ALA A 332 2.79 -17.98 -26.55
N VAL A 333 3.41 -16.86 -26.21
CA VAL A 333 3.01 -15.50 -26.59
C VAL A 333 4.18 -14.79 -27.26
N GLU A 334 4.08 -14.55 -28.56
CA GLU A 334 5.06 -13.81 -29.33
C GLU A 334 4.85 -12.29 -29.27
N GLY A 335 5.89 -11.54 -29.65
CA GLY A 335 5.80 -10.08 -29.80
C GLY A 335 5.67 -9.32 -28.48
N VAL A 336 6.03 -9.95 -27.36
CA VAL A 336 6.03 -9.32 -26.04
C VAL A 336 7.17 -8.30 -26.00
N ARG A 337 6.85 -7.07 -25.60
CA ARG A 337 7.84 -6.00 -25.51
C ARG A 337 8.04 -5.54 -24.09
N ASN A 338 9.30 -5.49 -23.64
CA ASN A 338 9.64 -4.96 -22.33
C ASN A 338 10.68 -3.85 -22.43
N ARG A 339 10.41 -2.72 -21.77
CA ARG A 339 11.38 -1.64 -21.59
C ARG A 339 12.22 -1.91 -20.34
N ILE A 340 13.51 -2.12 -20.55
CA ILE A 340 14.50 -2.38 -19.51
C ILE A 340 15.26 -1.09 -19.23
N VAL A 341 15.19 -0.65 -17.98
CA VAL A 341 15.96 0.48 -17.43
C VAL A 341 17.05 -0.10 -16.54
N PHE A 342 18.25 0.47 -16.63
CA PHE A 342 19.44 -0.04 -15.93
C PHE A 342 19.57 0.57 -14.55
N ARG A 343 19.95 -0.25 -13.57
CA ARG A 343 20.29 0.23 -12.22
C ARG A 343 21.76 0.60 -12.12
N ARG A 344 22.07 1.60 -11.29
CA ARG A 344 23.46 1.93 -10.97
C ARG A 344 24.09 0.73 -10.26
N ARG A 345 25.41 0.63 -10.36
CA ARG A 345 26.16 -0.28 -9.49
C ARG A 345 26.12 0.30 -8.08
N ASP A 346 25.79 -0.55 -7.12
CA ASP A 346 25.79 -0.23 -5.69
C ASP A 346 27.21 0.01 -5.17
#